data_AF-A0A3B9ATR4-F1
#
_entry.id   AF-A0A3B9ATR4-F1
#
_cell.length_a   1.000
_cell.length_b   1.000
_cell.length_c   1.000
_cell.angle_alpha   90.00
_cell.angle_beta   90.00
_cell.angle_gamma   90.00
#
_symmetry.space_group_name_H-M   'P 1'
#
loop_
_entity.id
_entity.type
_entity.pdbx_description
1 polymer ?
#
loop_
_entity_poly.entity_id
_entity_poly.type
_entity_poly.pdbx_seq_one_letter_code
_entity_poly.pdbx_strand_id
1 'polypeptide(L)'
;MNEQATPFKNSKNSKIVFVLSVLTSGYWWLSQNINVYSYKIIGAMYEYLWLGVLVSLFVLPIISIVLLIKEKWNIRSLNIYSFIIGVVTNIYLLF
;
A
#
# COMPACT_ATOMS: atom_id res chain seq x y z
N MET A 1 -35.11 -13.02 16.50
CA MET A 1 -34.56 -11.64 16.48
C MET A 1 -33.37 -11.68 15.55
N ASN A 2 -33.49 -11.18 14.32
CA ASN A 2 -32.38 -11.23 13.35
C ASN A 2 -31.36 -10.16 13.72
N GLU A 3 -30.27 -10.55 14.37
CA GLU A 3 -29.10 -9.69 14.54
C GLU A 3 -28.49 -9.42 13.16
N GLN A 4 -28.91 -8.31 12.54
CA GLN A 4 -28.27 -7.77 11.36
C GLN A 4 -26.88 -7.31 11.79
N ALA A 5 -25.87 -8.16 11.60
CA ALA A 5 -24.48 -7.82 11.86
C ALA A 5 -24.12 -6.55 11.07
N THR A 6 -23.86 -5.45 11.77
CA THR A 6 -23.52 -4.18 11.14
C THR A 6 -22.23 -4.37 10.30
N PRO A 7 -22.21 -3.92 9.04
CA PRO A 7 -21.04 -4.09 8.19
C PRO A 7 -19.84 -3.36 8.80
N PHE A 8 -18.69 -4.04 8.87
CA PHE A 8 -17.45 -3.47 9.39
C PHE A 8 -17.09 -2.19 8.63
N LYS A 9 -17.01 -1.07 9.35
CA LYS A 9 -16.72 0.25 8.79
C LYS A 9 -15.24 0.57 8.92
N ASN A 10 -14.55 0.58 7.80
CA ASN A 10 -13.15 0.96 7.73
C ASN A 10 -12.92 2.42 8.16
N SER A 11 -11.91 2.64 8.99
CA SER A 11 -11.53 3.97 9.46
C SER A 11 -10.98 4.84 8.30
N LYS A 12 -10.99 6.16 8.48
CA LYS A 12 -10.37 7.08 7.49
C LYS A 12 -8.88 6.75 7.29
N ASN A 13 -8.19 6.39 8.37
CA ASN A 13 -6.77 6.03 8.32
C ASN A 13 -6.55 4.75 7.52
N SER A 14 -7.38 3.71 7.73
CA SER A 14 -7.28 2.45 6.99
C SER A 14 -7.50 2.65 5.49
N LYS A 15 -8.40 3.56 5.10
CA LYS A 15 -8.60 3.95 3.70
C LYS A 15 -7.38 4.70 3.12
N ILE A 16 -6.81 5.64 3.88
CA ILE A 16 -5.62 6.38 3.45
C ILE A 16 -4.44 5.43 3.24
N VAL A 17 -4.18 4.55 4.21
CA VAL A 17 -3.10 3.55 4.15
C VAL A 17 -3.29 2.62 2.96
N PHE A 18 -4.53 2.19 2.68
CA PHE A 18 -4.83 1.38 1.51
C PHE A 18 -4.54 2.09 0.19
N VAL A 19 -5.02 3.32 0.03
CA VAL A 19 -4.74 4.11 -1.19
C VAL A 19 -3.24 4.33 -1.38
N LEU A 20 -2.51 4.68 -0.31
CA LEU A 20 -1.06 4.84 -0.37
C LEU A 20 -0.34 3.53 -0.71
N SER A 21 -0.83 2.40 -0.22
CA SER A 21 -0.25 1.08 -0.53
C SER A 21 -0.44 0.73 -2.00
N VAL A 22 -1.62 0.99 -2.56
CA VAL A 22 -1.90 0.80 -4.00
C VAL A 22 -1.02 1.70 -4.86
N LEU A 23 -0.90 2.99 -4.51
CA LEU A 23 -0.03 3.92 -5.24
C LEU A 23 1.45 3.51 -5.18
N THR A 24 1.92 3.09 -4.00
CA THR A 24 3.29 2.60 -3.79
C THR A 24 3.55 1.37 -4.64
N SER A 25 2.65 0.39 -4.63
CA SER A 25 2.76 -0.80 -5.47
C SER A 25 2.73 -0.46 -6.95
N GLY A 26 1.84 0.44 -7.37
CA GLY A 26 1.73 0.87 -8.77
C GLY A 26 3.00 1.56 -9.25
N TYR A 27 3.60 2.43 -8.43
CA TYR A 27 4.86 3.10 -8.74
C TYR A 27 5.99 2.10 -8.99
N TRP A 28 6.19 1.16 -8.06
CA TRP A 28 7.25 0.15 -8.17
C TRP A 28 7.01 -0.82 -9.33
N TRP A 29 5.77 -1.24 -9.53
CA TRP A 29 5.45 -2.11 -10.66
C TRP A 29 5.69 -1.42 -12.00
N LEU A 30 5.22 -0.17 -12.17
CA LEU A 30 5.46 0.59 -13.41
C LEU A 30 6.95 0.87 -13.64
N SER A 31 7.72 1.14 -12.59
CA SER A 31 9.15 1.44 -12.73
C SER A 31 9.99 0.24 -13.13
N GLN A 32 9.58 -0.97 -12.77
CA GLN A 32 10.24 -2.20 -13.21
C GLN A 32 9.87 -2.59 -14.66
N ASN A 33 8.67 -2.26 -15.11
CA ASN A 33 8.18 -2.68 -16.43
C ASN A 33 8.39 -1.64 -17.54
N ILE A 34 8.60 -0.37 -17.18
CA ILE A 34 8.76 0.73 -18.13
C ILE A 34 10.14 1.35 -17.92
N ASN A 35 10.86 1.62 -19.01
CA ASN A 35 12.08 2.41 -18.95
C ASN A 35 11.74 3.89 -18.66
N VAL A 36 11.65 4.22 -17.37
CA VAL A 36 11.35 5.58 -16.88
C VAL A 36 12.42 6.60 -17.27
N TYR A 37 13.64 6.15 -17.58
CA TYR A 37 14.74 6.99 -18.02
C TYR A 37 14.70 7.31 -19.53
N SER A 38 13.84 6.66 -20.30
CA SER A 38 13.66 6.98 -21.74
C SER A 38 13.12 8.40 -21.97
N TYR A 39 12.42 8.97 -20.99
CA TYR A 39 11.84 10.31 -21.09
C TYR A 39 12.34 11.19 -19.95
N LYS A 40 13.00 12.31 -20.29
CA LYS A 40 13.62 13.23 -19.31
C LYS A 40 12.67 13.69 -18.20
N ILE A 41 11.42 14.02 -18.56
CA ILE A 41 10.42 14.50 -17.58
C ILE A 41 9.99 13.38 -16.63
N ILE A 42 9.72 12.19 -17.15
CA ILE A 42 9.29 11.03 -16.36
C ILE A 42 10.42 10.57 -15.43
N GLY A 43 11.66 10.52 -15.94
CA GLY A 43 12.84 10.20 -15.15
C GLY A 43 13.06 11.18 -14.00
N ALA A 44 12.94 12.49 -14.24
CA ALA A 44 13.07 13.49 -13.17
C ALA A 44 11.98 13.37 -12.10
N MET A 45 10.72 13.11 -12.49
CA MET A 45 9.64 12.85 -11.53
C MET A 45 9.88 11.58 -10.71
N TYR A 46 10.41 10.54 -11.36
CA TYR A 46 10.78 9.29 -10.69
C TYR A 46 11.88 9.54 -9.64
N GLU A 47 12.94 10.25 -10.00
CA GLU A 47 14.06 10.63 -9.12
C GLU A 47 13.66 11.57 -7.98
N TYR A 48 12.59 12.35 -8.14
CA TYR A 48 12.10 13.16 -7.02
C TYR A 48 11.27 12.32 -6.03
N LEU A 49 10.51 11.34 -6.53
CA LEU A 49 9.57 10.56 -5.72
C LEU A 49 10.17 9.29 -5.11
N TRP A 50 11.25 8.74 -5.67
CA TRP A 50 11.71 7.39 -5.33
C TRP A 50 12.00 7.20 -3.83
N LEU A 51 12.66 8.16 -3.17
CA LEU A 51 12.96 8.04 -1.74
C LEU A 51 11.68 7.98 -0.90
N GLY A 52 10.70 8.85 -1.19
CA GLY A 52 9.44 8.88 -0.45
C GLY A 52 8.64 7.60 -0.64
N VAL A 53 8.62 7.07 -1.88
CA VAL A 53 7.93 5.82 -2.18
C VAL A 53 8.69 4.60 -1.62
N LEU A 54 10.01 4.64 -1.56
CA LEU A 54 10.85 3.62 -0.93
C LEU A 54 10.57 3.54 0.58
N VAL A 55 10.52 4.68 1.27
CA VAL A 55 10.13 4.70 2.69
C VAL A 55 8.72 4.13 2.86
N SER A 56 7.79 4.52 1.99
CA SER A 56 6.40 4.04 2.04
C SER A 56 6.30 2.53 1.85
N LEU A 57 7.15 1.93 1.01
CA LEU A 57 7.19 0.48 0.75
C LEU A 57 7.40 -0.35 2.02
N PHE A 58 8.22 0.14 2.97
CA PHE A 58 8.49 -0.55 4.23
C PHE A 58 7.63 -0.07 5.39
N VAL A 59 7.30 1.23 5.42
CA VAL A 59 6.57 1.84 6.54
C VAL A 59 5.07 1.52 6.46
N LEU A 60 4.45 1.52 5.27
CA LEU A 60 3.01 1.25 5.13
C LEU A 60 2.61 -0.17 5.60
N PRO A 61 3.37 -1.25 5.32
CA PRO A 61 3.08 -2.56 5.90
C PRO A 61 3.10 -2.55 7.43
N ILE A 62 4.06 -1.84 8.05
CA ILE A 62 4.15 -1.73 9.51
C ILE A 62 2.95 -0.98 10.07
N ILE A 63 2.60 0.17 9.49
CA ILE A 63 1.41 0.96 9.89
C ILE A 63 0.13 0.12 9.72
N SER A 64 0.04 -0.65 8.64
CA SER A 64 -1.10 -1.53 8.37
C SER A 64 -1.26 -2.58 9.47
N ILE A 65 -0.18 -3.22 9.91
CA ILE A 65 -0.21 -4.17 11.04
C ILE A 65 -0.66 -3.47 12.33
N VAL A 66 -0.10 -2.29 12.64
CA VAL A 66 -0.48 -1.54 13.87
C VAL A 66 -1.96 -1.19 13.87
N LEU A 67 -2.51 -0.75 12.73
CA LEU A 67 -3.94 -0.45 12.60
C LEU A 67 -4.80 -1.73 12.63
N LEU A 68 -4.31 -2.83 12.06
CA LEU A 68 -5.00 -4.12 12.09
C LEU A 68 -5.13 -4.68 13.52
N ILE A 69 -4.09 -4.54 14.33
CA ILE A 69 -4.11 -4.91 15.76
C ILE A 69 -5.17 -4.06 16.48
N LYS A 70 -5.24 -2.75 16.21
CA LYS A 70 -6.27 -1.86 16.79
C LYS A 70 -7.69 -2.25 16.37
N GLU A 71 -7.85 -2.81 15.17
CA GLU A 71 -9.12 -3.30 14.64
C GLU A 71 -9.45 -4.75 15.04
N LYS A 72 -8.66 -5.35 15.94
CA LYS A 72 -8.83 -6.72 16.45
C LYS A 72 -8.81 -7.78 15.34
N TRP A 73 -7.93 -7.62 14.36
CA TRP A 73 -7.74 -8.61 13.28
C TRP A 73 -9.00 -8.88 12.44
N ASN A 74 -9.84 -7.86 12.23
CA ASN A 74 -11.03 -8.03 11.42
C ASN A 74 -10.68 -8.31 9.94
N ILE A 75 -11.15 -9.44 9.41
CA ILE A 75 -10.89 -9.90 8.04
C ILE A 75 -11.39 -8.90 6.97
N ARG A 76 -12.42 -8.11 7.29
CA ARG A 76 -12.97 -7.08 6.40
C ARG A 76 -12.18 -5.76 6.42
N SER A 77 -11.06 -5.71 7.12
CA SER A 77 -10.20 -4.54 7.22
C SER A 77 -9.39 -4.31 5.96
N LEU A 78 -9.40 -3.07 5.46
CA LEU A 78 -8.52 -2.59 4.41
C LEU A 78 -7.04 -2.65 4.80
N ASN A 79 -6.71 -2.70 6.10
CA ASN A 79 -5.33 -2.84 6.55
C ASN A 79 -4.76 -4.23 6.24
N ILE A 80 -5.59 -5.28 6.17
CA ILE A 80 -5.14 -6.60 5.69
C ILE A 80 -4.73 -6.51 4.24
N TYR A 81 -5.58 -5.94 3.39
CA TYR A 81 -5.27 -5.78 1.97
C TYR A 81 -4.04 -4.89 1.76
N SER A 82 -3.91 -3.81 2.54
CA SER A 82 -2.74 -2.92 2.50
C SER A 82 -1.44 -3.68 2.84
N PHE A 83 -1.48 -4.51 3.89
CA PHE A 83 -0.36 -5.36 4.27
C PHE A 83 -0.01 -6.40 3.19
N ILE A 84 -1.01 -7.11 2.65
CA ILE A 84 -0.81 -8.10 1.59
C ILE A 84 -0.20 -7.45 0.35
N ILE A 85 -0.74 -6.30 -0.09
CA ILE A 85 -0.19 -5.55 -1.22
C ILE A 85 1.28 -5.23 -0.95
N GLY A 86 1.60 -4.65 0.21
CA GLY A 86 2.97 -4.30 0.55
C GLY A 86 3.93 -5.50 0.55
N VAL A 87 3.52 -6.64 1.12
CA VAL A 87 4.33 -7.88 1.11
C VAL A 87 4.52 -8.38 -0.33
N VAL A 88 3.46 -8.43 -1.13
CA VAL A 88 3.54 -8.86 -2.53
C VAL A 88 4.44 -7.94 -3.35
N THR A 89 4.35 -6.61 -3.17
CA THR A 89 5.25 -5.66 -3.84
C THR A 89 6.70 -5.89 -3.44
N ASN A 90 6.99 -6.13 -2.16
CA ASN A 90 8.35 -6.41 -1.70
C ASN A 90 8.89 -7.72 -2.29
N ILE A 91 8.07 -8.78 -2.33
CA ILE A 91 8.45 -10.04 -2.97
C ILE A 91 8.71 -9.81 -4.47
N TYR A 92 7.83 -9.11 -5.17
CA TYR A 92 7.99 -8.79 -6.59
C TYR A 92 9.26 -7.99 -6.89
N LEU A 93 9.73 -7.16 -5.97
CA LEU A 93 10.98 -6.41 -6.15
C LEU A 93 12.24 -7.25 -5.86
N LEU A 94 12.10 -8.38 -5.17
CA LEU A 94 13.21 -9.26 -4.81
C LEU A 94 13.43 -10.39 -5.83
N PHE A 95 12.42 -10.75 -6.62
CA PHE A 95 12.43 -11.84 -7.59
C PHE A 95 12.17 -11.34 -9.01
#